data_AF-A0A2M9PC07-F1
#
_entry.id   AF-A0A2M9PC07-F1
#
_cell.length_a   1.000
_cell.length_b   1.000
_cell.length_c   1.000
_cell.angle_alpha   90.00
_cell.angle_beta   90.00
_cell.angle_gamma   90.00
#
_symmetry.space_group_name_H-M   'P 1'
#
loop_
_entity.id
_entity.type
_entity.pdbx_description
1 polymer ?
#
loop_
_entity_poly.entity_id
_entity_poly.type
_entity_poly.pdbx_seq_one_letter_code
_entity_poly.pdbx_strand_id
1 'polypeptide(L)'
;MGFYNFNRFTRGMSVGSQILGRGEALTDDQLRAAVPSIFATEAHESRSARFTPIPTIKVLDGLRAEGFAPFGAQQARTRVEGKAEHTKHLLRLRHRSLANATGEAFEIVLVNANDGTSAYQMIPGFFRMVCANGLMTGETFN
;
A
#
# COMPACT_ATOMS: atom_id res chain seq x y z
N MET A 1 -1.58 5.79 30.47
CA MET A 1 -0.31 5.52 29.77
C MET A 1 -0.63 4.63 28.57
N GLY A 2 -1.00 5.22 27.43
CA GLY A 2 -1.47 4.45 26.27
C GLY A 2 -0.33 3.66 25.63
N PHE A 3 -0.53 2.35 25.47
CA PHE A 3 0.40 1.51 24.72
C PHE A 3 0.34 1.92 23.24
N TYR A 4 1.32 2.69 22.78
CA TYR A 4 1.51 2.96 21.35
C TYR A 4 1.89 1.65 20.66
N ASN A 5 0.93 0.99 20.03
CA ASN A 5 1.22 -0.12 19.13
C ASN A 5 1.87 0.45 17.86
N PHE A 6 3.20 0.49 17.84
CA PHE A 6 3.96 0.79 16.62
C PHE A 6 3.76 -0.35 15.61
N ASN A 7 2.67 -0.31 14.86
CA ASN A 7 2.45 -1.24 13.78
C ASN A 7 3.47 -0.97 12.68
N ARG A 8 4.45 -1.87 12.54
CA ARG A 8 5.28 -1.94 11.34
C ARG A 8 4.41 -2.46 10.20
N PHE A 9 3.70 -1.57 9.51
CA PHE A 9 2.85 -1.90 8.35
C PHE A 9 3.61 -2.67 7.25
N THR A 10 4.92 -2.54 7.24
CA THR A 10 5.86 -3.19 6.32
C THR A 10 6.72 -4.26 6.99
N ARG A 11 6.29 -4.86 8.12
CA ARG A 11 7.07 -5.91 8.80
C ARG A 11 7.47 -7.01 7.80
N GLY A 12 8.77 -7.30 7.76
CA GLY A 12 9.37 -8.30 6.86
C GLY A 12 9.51 -7.85 5.40
N MET A 13 9.22 -6.58 5.07
CA MET A 13 9.29 -6.07 3.71
C MET A 13 10.61 -5.32 3.47
N SER A 14 11.47 -5.87 2.62
CA SER A 14 12.58 -5.11 2.02
C SER A 14 12.06 -4.39 0.79
N VAL A 15 12.02 -3.06 0.81
CA VAL A 15 11.51 -2.25 -0.32
C VAL A 15 12.41 -2.45 -1.55
N GLY A 16 11.81 -2.85 -2.67
CA GLY A 16 12.47 -2.98 -3.96
C GLY A 16 12.24 -1.77 -4.86
N SER A 17 11.04 -1.21 -4.80
CA SER A 17 10.66 -0.01 -5.53
C SER A 17 9.60 0.77 -4.75
N GLN A 18 9.62 2.10 -4.87
CA GLN A 18 8.68 3.01 -4.22
C GLN A 18 8.44 4.27 -5.05
N ILE A 19 7.27 4.89 -4.84
CA ILE A 19 6.89 6.17 -5.41
C ILE A 19 6.06 6.97 -4.41
N LEU A 20 6.26 8.28 -4.35
CA LEU A 20 5.55 9.21 -3.48
C LEU A 20 4.98 10.36 -4.31
N GLY A 21 3.68 10.62 -4.15
CA GLY A 21 2.99 11.78 -4.71
C GLY A 21 3.35 13.02 -3.91
N ARG A 22 4.02 14.00 -4.56
CA ARG A 22 4.48 15.24 -3.93
C ARG A 22 3.38 16.30 -3.93
N GLY A 23 2.28 16.01 -3.24
CA GLY A 23 1.09 16.88 -3.19
C GLY A 23 0.05 16.57 -4.27
N GLU A 24 0.36 15.69 -5.21
CA GLU A 24 -0.55 15.23 -6.25
C GLU A 24 -0.80 13.72 -6.13
N ALA A 25 -1.98 13.30 -6.56
CA ALA A 25 -2.34 11.89 -6.64
C ALA A 25 -1.56 11.19 -7.76
N LEU A 26 -1.19 9.93 -7.51
CA LEU A 26 -0.48 9.08 -8.45
C LEU A 26 -1.43 8.52 -9.52
N THR A 27 -0.98 8.55 -10.77
CA THR A 27 -1.69 7.93 -11.90
C THR A 27 -1.45 6.43 -11.97
N ASP A 28 -2.28 5.71 -12.70
CA ASP A 28 -2.07 4.26 -12.91
C ASP A 28 -0.78 3.96 -13.66
N ASP A 29 -0.37 4.81 -14.61
CA ASP A 29 0.89 4.63 -15.33
C ASP A 29 2.09 4.77 -14.39
N GLN A 30 2.04 5.76 -13.49
CA GLN A 30 3.06 5.95 -12.45
C GLN A 30 3.11 4.76 -11.49
N LEU A 31 1.94 4.27 -11.05
CA LEU A 31 1.85 3.10 -10.18
C LEU A 31 2.33 1.83 -10.90
N ARG A 32 1.99 1.64 -12.18
CA ARG A 32 2.37 0.46 -12.96
C ARG A 32 3.88 0.42 -13.19
N ALA A 33 4.49 1.58 -13.46
CA ALA A 33 5.93 1.69 -13.63
C ALA A 33 6.69 1.40 -12.33
N ALA A 34 6.23 1.92 -11.20
CA ALA A 34 6.95 1.81 -9.94
C ALA A 34 6.60 0.56 -9.12
N VAL A 35 5.32 0.18 -9.09
CA VAL A 35 4.75 -0.84 -8.20
C VAL A 35 3.76 -1.73 -8.98
N PRO A 36 4.23 -2.45 -10.02
CA PRO A 36 3.38 -3.27 -10.89
C PRO A 36 2.54 -4.31 -10.13
N SER A 37 2.98 -4.75 -8.94
CA SER A 37 2.27 -5.77 -8.16
C SER A 37 0.85 -5.41 -7.72
N ILE A 38 0.49 -4.12 -7.76
CA ILE A 38 -0.88 -3.63 -7.51
C ILE A 38 -1.86 -4.14 -8.59
N PHE A 39 -1.37 -4.34 -9.81
CA PHE A 39 -2.19 -4.63 -10.98
C PHE A 39 -2.37 -6.11 -11.26
N ALA A 40 -1.70 -6.99 -10.49
CA ALA A 40 -1.98 -8.42 -10.59
C ALA A 40 -3.42 -8.71 -10.15
N THR A 41 -4.22 -9.21 -11.10
CA THR A 41 -5.60 -9.66 -10.88
C THR A 41 -5.68 -11.12 -10.50
N GLU A 42 -4.60 -11.86 -10.72
CA GLU A 42 -4.48 -13.27 -10.44
C GLU A 42 -3.34 -13.54 -9.45
N ALA A 43 -3.41 -14.71 -8.82
CA ALA A 43 -2.37 -15.16 -7.92
C ALA A 43 -1.13 -15.58 -8.70
N HIS A 44 0.03 -15.52 -8.05
CA HIS A 44 1.23 -16.14 -8.63
C HIS A 44 1.00 -17.65 -8.85
N GLU A 45 1.50 -18.21 -9.95
CA GLU A 45 1.32 -19.63 -10.35
C GLU A 45 1.73 -20.65 -9.27
N SER A 46 2.62 -20.25 -8.36
CA SER A 46 3.06 -21.05 -7.22
C SER A 46 1.99 -21.20 -6.12
N ARG A 47 0.80 -20.62 -6.30
CA ARG A 47 -0.33 -20.71 -5.37
C ARG A 47 -1.28 -21.82 -5.77
N SER A 48 -1.85 -22.48 -4.76
CA SER A 48 -2.83 -23.54 -4.99
C SER A 48 -4.16 -22.96 -5.50
N ALA A 49 -4.98 -23.81 -6.11
CA ALA A 49 -6.33 -23.44 -6.57
C ALA A 49 -7.28 -22.96 -5.45
N ARG A 50 -6.93 -23.18 -4.18
CA ARG A 50 -7.71 -22.67 -3.03
C ARG A 50 -7.37 -21.23 -2.66
N PHE A 51 -6.23 -20.71 -3.13
CA PHE A 51 -5.83 -19.33 -2.86
C PHE A 51 -6.63 -18.39 -3.75
N THR A 52 -7.39 -17.49 -3.14
CA THR A 52 -8.15 -16.46 -3.84
C THR A 52 -7.47 -15.12 -3.62
N PRO A 53 -6.84 -14.51 -4.65
CA PRO A 53 -6.26 -13.19 -4.52
C PRO A 53 -7.39 -12.16 -4.32
N ILE A 54 -7.08 -11.09 -3.59
CA ILE A 54 -7.88 -9.87 -3.59
C ILE A 54 -7.17 -8.89 -4.53
N PRO A 55 -7.67 -8.65 -5.75
CA PRO A 55 -6.99 -7.76 -6.70
C PRO A 55 -6.93 -6.33 -6.16
N THR A 56 -5.73 -5.87 -5.81
CA THR A 56 -5.56 -4.54 -5.20
C THR A 56 -6.05 -3.42 -6.11
N ILE A 57 -5.88 -3.54 -7.42
CA ILE A 57 -6.41 -2.57 -8.39
C ILE A 57 -7.94 -2.43 -8.29
N LYS A 58 -8.69 -3.53 -8.07
CA LYS A 58 -10.15 -3.46 -7.89
C LYS A 58 -10.55 -2.76 -6.60
N VAL A 59 -9.78 -2.96 -5.54
CA VAL A 59 -9.96 -2.24 -4.27
C VAL A 59 -9.65 -0.76 -4.46
N LEU A 60 -8.58 -0.42 -5.19
CA LEU A 60 -8.20 0.96 -5.51
C LEU A 60 -9.28 1.67 -6.32
N ASP A 61 -9.85 1.02 -7.34
CA ASP A 61 -10.94 1.57 -8.16
C ASP A 61 -12.17 1.88 -7.30
N GLY A 62 -12.55 0.97 -6.39
CA GLY A 62 -13.65 1.20 -5.45
C GLY A 62 -13.38 2.40 -4.52
N LEU A 63 -12.17 2.48 -3.95
CA LEU A 63 -11.78 3.60 -3.10
C LEU A 63 -11.74 4.94 -3.85
N ARG A 64 -11.37 4.92 -5.14
CA ARG A 64 -11.42 6.11 -6.00
C ARG A 64 -12.84 6.62 -6.21
N ALA A 65 -13.81 5.72 -6.38
CA ALA A 65 -15.22 6.09 -6.46
C ALA A 65 -15.68 6.81 -5.17
N GLU A 66 -15.18 6.37 -4.02
CA GLU A 66 -15.42 6.99 -2.71
C GLU A 66 -14.54 8.24 -2.44
N GLY A 67 -13.79 8.75 -3.42
CA GLY A 67 -13.03 9.99 -3.30
C GLY A 67 -11.64 9.86 -2.67
N PHE A 68 -11.13 8.64 -2.49
CA PHE A 68 -9.74 8.40 -2.12
C PHE A 68 -8.83 8.36 -3.34
N ALA A 69 -7.63 8.89 -3.20
CA ALA A 69 -6.62 8.87 -4.24
C ALA A 69 -5.27 8.39 -3.69
N PRO A 70 -4.44 7.68 -4.48
CA PRO A 70 -3.15 7.17 -4.03
C PRO A 70 -2.11 8.30 -4.00
N PHE A 71 -1.39 8.44 -2.89
CA PHE A 71 -0.30 9.42 -2.71
C PHE A 71 1.05 8.76 -2.40
N GLY A 72 1.08 7.43 -2.32
CA GLY A 72 2.33 6.70 -2.17
C GLY A 72 2.11 5.22 -2.40
N ALA A 73 3.11 4.56 -2.95
CA ALA A 73 3.10 3.12 -3.13
C ALA A 73 4.51 2.55 -3.02
N GLN A 74 4.60 1.31 -2.59
CA GLN A 74 5.86 0.57 -2.53
C GLN A 74 5.61 -0.93 -2.66
N GLN A 75 6.60 -1.66 -3.17
CA GLN A 75 6.58 -3.12 -3.23
C GLN A 75 7.87 -3.74 -2.72
N ALA A 76 7.76 -4.98 -2.25
CA ALA A 76 8.88 -5.78 -1.82
C ALA A 76 9.80 -6.13 -2.99
N ARG A 77 11.11 -6.10 -2.72
CA ARG A 77 12.14 -6.64 -3.60
C ARG A 77 11.99 -8.15 -3.70
N THR A 78 12.21 -8.68 -4.90
CA THR A 78 12.37 -10.11 -5.15
C THR A 78 13.67 -10.35 -5.93
N ARG A 79 14.24 -11.54 -5.77
CA ARG A 79 15.31 -12.07 -6.63
C ARG A 79 14.81 -13.18 -7.55
N VAL A 80 13.56 -13.62 -7.36
CA VAL A 80 12.89 -14.63 -8.18
C VAL A 80 12.31 -13.93 -9.39
N GLU A 81 12.71 -14.37 -10.58
CA GLU A 81 12.19 -13.91 -11.86
C GLU A 81 10.67 -14.15 -11.96
N GLY A 82 9.94 -13.26 -12.63
CA GLY A 82 8.47 -13.29 -12.74
C GLY A 82 7.71 -12.91 -11.44
N LYS A 83 8.35 -13.04 -10.27
CA LYS A 83 7.66 -12.82 -8.98
C LYS A 83 7.37 -11.35 -8.67
N ALA A 84 8.02 -10.42 -9.35
CA ALA A 84 7.94 -8.98 -9.06
C ALA A 84 6.51 -8.43 -9.14
N GLU A 85 5.66 -9.03 -9.96
CA GLU A 85 4.26 -8.63 -10.17
C GLU A 85 3.30 -9.15 -9.10
N HIS A 86 3.76 -9.98 -8.15
CA HIS A 86 2.88 -10.55 -7.13
C HIS A 86 3.36 -10.30 -5.70
N THR A 87 4.49 -9.61 -5.53
CA THR A 87 5.07 -9.40 -4.21
C THR A 87 4.18 -8.53 -3.32
N LYS A 88 4.47 -8.59 -2.01
CA LYS A 88 3.87 -7.70 -1.02
C LYS A 88 4.04 -6.24 -1.43
N HIS A 89 2.95 -5.50 -1.39
CA HIS A 89 2.92 -4.07 -1.68
C HIS A 89 2.07 -3.31 -0.67
N LEU A 90 2.30 -2.00 -0.63
CA LEU A 90 1.60 -1.06 0.23
C LEU A 90 1.16 0.14 -0.60
N LEU A 91 -0.10 0.56 -0.46
CA LEU A 91 -0.62 1.83 -0.96
C LEU A 91 -0.96 2.75 0.21
N ARG A 92 -0.74 4.04 0.00
CA ARG A 92 -1.17 5.12 0.88
C ARG A 92 -2.19 5.95 0.14
N LEU A 93 -3.38 6.04 0.72
CA LEU A 93 -4.54 6.67 0.10
C LEU A 93 -5.02 7.82 0.97
N ARG A 94 -5.36 8.94 0.37
CA ARG A 94 -5.92 10.10 1.06
C ARG A 94 -7.28 10.42 0.47
N HIS A 95 -8.21 10.81 1.32
CA HIS A 95 -9.46 11.38 0.84
C HIS A 95 -9.22 12.81 0.35
N ARG A 96 -9.75 13.16 -0.82
CA ARG A 96 -9.56 14.47 -1.46
C ARG A 96 -9.95 15.67 -0.58
N SER A 97 -10.86 15.47 0.39
CA SER A 97 -11.34 16.54 1.28
C SER A 97 -10.63 16.64 2.64
N LEU A 98 -9.72 15.70 2.99
CA LEU A 98 -9.13 15.59 4.34
C LEU A 98 -7.65 15.97 4.40
N ALA A 99 -7.17 16.81 3.48
CA ALA A 99 -5.81 17.35 3.54
C ALA A 99 -5.76 18.47 4.58
N ASN A 100 -5.21 18.19 5.77
CA ASN A 100 -4.99 19.20 6.80
C ASN A 100 -3.66 19.96 6.57
N ALA A 101 -3.68 21.26 6.85
CA ALA A 101 -2.55 22.16 6.66
C ALA A 101 -1.36 21.89 7.62
N THR A 102 -1.53 21.01 8.60
CA THR A 102 -0.59 20.76 9.72
C THR A 102 0.40 19.61 9.49
N GLY A 103 0.34 18.92 8.34
CA GLY A 103 1.30 17.86 7.97
C GLY A 103 0.94 16.44 8.43
N GLU A 104 -0.21 16.24 9.07
CA GLU A 104 -0.72 14.93 9.53
C GLU A 104 -1.88 14.44 8.68
N ALA A 105 -1.65 13.79 7.54
CA ALA A 105 -2.78 13.38 6.69
C ALA A 105 -3.57 12.22 7.31
N PHE A 106 -4.92 12.29 7.22
CA PHE A 106 -5.75 11.09 7.35
C PHE A 106 -5.50 10.22 6.12
N GLU A 107 -4.99 9.00 6.33
CA GLU A 107 -4.73 8.07 5.26
C GLU A 107 -5.35 6.71 5.54
N ILE A 108 -5.62 6.00 4.45
CA ILE A 108 -5.79 4.55 4.49
C ILE A 108 -4.48 3.94 3.99
N VAL A 109 -3.86 3.13 4.83
CA VAL A 109 -2.74 2.27 4.46
C VAL A 109 -3.30 0.91 4.08
N LEU A 110 -3.18 0.56 2.80
CA LEU A 110 -3.54 -0.76 2.27
C LEU A 110 -2.28 -1.59 2.10
N VAL A 111 -2.25 -2.80 2.66
CA VAL A 111 -1.16 -3.77 2.47
C VAL A 111 -1.74 -5.05 1.91
N ASN A 112 -1.10 -5.61 0.88
CA ASN A 112 -1.53 -6.88 0.28
C ASN A 112 -0.34 -7.62 -0.34
N ALA A 113 -0.50 -8.91 -0.62
CA ALA A 113 0.47 -9.70 -1.39
C ALA A 113 -0.24 -10.78 -2.22
N ASN A 114 -0.04 -10.76 -3.54
CA ASN A 114 -0.68 -11.68 -4.48
C ASN A 114 0.05 -13.04 -4.59
N ASP A 115 1.13 -13.23 -3.82
CA ASP A 115 1.88 -14.47 -3.65
C ASP A 115 1.62 -15.16 -2.29
N GLY A 116 0.67 -14.65 -1.50
CA GLY A 116 0.29 -15.20 -0.20
C GLY A 116 1.32 -15.00 0.92
N THR A 117 2.33 -14.16 0.74
CA THR A 117 3.33 -13.85 1.79
C THR A 117 2.85 -12.84 2.84
N SER A 118 1.72 -12.20 2.60
CA SER A 118 1.07 -11.27 3.53
C SER A 118 -0.44 -11.33 3.33
N ALA A 119 -1.19 -11.15 4.41
CA ALA A 119 -2.63 -10.96 4.32
C ALA A 119 -2.95 -9.55 3.79
N TYR A 120 -4.14 -9.42 3.18
CA TYR A 120 -4.77 -8.14 2.91
C TYR A 120 -5.09 -7.42 4.22
N GLN A 121 -4.68 -6.15 4.33
CA GLN A 121 -4.95 -5.29 5.47
C GLN A 121 -5.32 -3.89 4.98
N MET A 122 -6.32 -3.28 5.61
CA MET A 122 -6.73 -1.90 5.38
C MET A 122 -6.73 -1.17 6.72
N ILE A 123 -5.94 -0.12 6.82
CA ILE A 123 -5.62 0.51 8.10
C ILE A 123 -5.86 2.02 7.99
N PRO A 124 -7.02 2.52 8.42
CA PRO A 124 -7.28 3.96 8.51
C PRO A 124 -6.58 4.56 9.72
N GLY A 125 -6.05 5.77 9.58
CA GLY A 125 -5.34 6.45 10.66
C GLY A 125 -4.83 7.82 10.28
N PHE A 126 -4.34 8.56 11.27
CA PHE A 126 -3.54 9.76 11.05
C PHE A 126 -2.07 9.37 10.98
N PHE A 127 -1.44 9.65 9.85
CA PHE A 127 -0.08 9.23 9.58
C PHE A 127 0.83 10.43 9.34
N ARG A 128 1.96 10.46 10.05
CA ARG A 128 3.02 11.44 9.84
C ARG A 128 4.14 10.81 9.02
N MET A 129 4.53 11.45 7.94
CA MET A 129 5.75 11.09 7.22
C MET A 129 6.95 11.57 8.04
N VAL A 130 7.79 10.65 8.51
CA VAL A 130 8.96 10.96 9.35
C VAL A 130 10.26 10.91 8.54
N CYS A 131 10.29 10.15 7.46
CA CYS A 131 11.48 9.94 6.65
C CYS A 131 11.12 9.54 5.22
N ALA A 132 11.90 9.99 4.23
CA ALA A 132 11.76 9.62 2.82
C ALA A 132 12.12 8.15 2.50
N ASN A 133 12.63 7.40 3.49
CA ASN A 133 12.90 5.96 3.36
C ASN A 133 11.65 5.07 3.55
N GLY A 134 10.46 5.68 3.67
CA GLY A 134 9.20 4.95 3.81
C GLY A 134 8.90 4.47 5.24
N LEU A 135 9.69 4.89 6.25
CA LEU A 135 9.36 4.64 7.66
C LEU A 135 8.13 5.46 8.07
N MET A 136 7.12 4.74 8.53
CA MET A 136 5.84 5.31 8.95
C MET A 136 5.57 4.97 10.41
N THR A 137 5.02 5.94 11.13
CA THR A 137 4.46 5.78 12.47
C THR A 137 3.13 6.54 12.49
N GLY A 138 2.16 6.04 13.25
CA GLY A 138 0.85 6.66 13.32
C GLY A 138 -0.04 6.00 14.35
N GLU A 139 -1.17 6.64 14.60
CA GLU A 139 -2.23 6.12 15.45
C GLU A 139 -3.32 5.50 14.57
N THR A 140 -3.77 4.31 14.94
CA THR A 140 -4.82 3.58 14.24
C THR A 140 -6.07 3.53 15.10
N PHE A 141 -7.23 3.56 14.47
CA PHE A 141 -8.51 3.34 15.15
C PHE A 141 -8.75 1.82 15.27
N ASN A 142 -9.17 1.35 16.45
CA ASN A 142 -9.56 -0.05 16.70
C ASN A 142 -11.05 -0.24 16.50
#